data_AF-A0A956RTW0-F1
#
_entry.id   AF-A0A956RTW0-F1
#
_cell.length_a   1.000
_cell.length_b   1.000
_cell.length_c   1.000
_cell.angle_alpha   90.00
_cell.angle_beta   90.00
_cell.angle_gamma   90.00
#
_symmetry.space_group_name_H-M   'P 1'
#
loop_
_entity.id
_entity.type
_entity.pdbx_description
1 polymer ?
#
loop_
_entity_poly.entity_id
_entity_poly.type
_entity_poly.pdbx_seq_one_letter_code
_entity_poly.pdbx_strand_id
1 'polypeptide(L)'
;MWIIRWVFTALIVLIILGFALQNTAEQVSVVLIKGQYETGLLPIWVIVYISFALGVIFWLVMSIFQVFALKSEVRKAHVRNDKLRKELDNLRNLSVDSDIELLPAPKAKPDTLTSEN
;
A
#
# COMPACT_ATOMS: atom_id res chain seq x y z
N MET A 1 18.51 -8.46 -10.80
CA MET A 1 18.56 -9.88 -10.41
C MET A 1 18.66 -9.98 -8.89
N TRP A 2 17.98 -10.96 -8.27
CA TRP A 2 17.96 -11.14 -6.82
C TRP A 2 19.38 -11.21 -6.21
N ILE A 3 20.32 -11.86 -6.91
CA ILE A 3 21.73 -11.96 -6.50
C ILE A 3 22.44 -10.61 -6.39
N ILE A 4 22.17 -9.69 -7.33
CA ILE A 4 22.80 -8.36 -7.36
C ILE A 4 22.41 -7.53 -6.13
N ARG A 5 21.16 -7.66 -5.66
CA ARG A 5 20.74 -7.00 -4.41
C ARG A 5 21.56 -7.50 -3.23
N TRP A 6 21.78 -8.82 -3.12
CA TRP A 6 22.56 -9.39 -2.02
C TRP A 6 24.04 -9.03 -2.07
N VAL A 7 24.65 -9.06 -3.26
CA VAL A 7 26.05 -8.63 -3.44
C VAL A 7 26.22 -7.17 -3.06
N PHE A 8 25.30 -6.30 -3.48
CA PHE A 8 25.35 -4.88 -3.14
C PHE A 8 25.15 -4.63 -1.65
N THR A 9 24.20 -5.33 -1.01
CA THR A 9 24.00 -5.27 0.44
C THR A 9 25.25 -5.72 1.20
N ALA A 10 25.86 -6.84 0.79
CA ALA A 10 27.09 -7.34 1.42
C ALA A 10 28.24 -6.34 1.27
N LEU A 11 28.38 -5.72 0.09
CA LEU A 11 29.40 -4.70 -0.16
C LEU A 11 29.22 -3.48 0.75
N ILE A 12 27.98 -3.00 0.91
CA ILE A 12 27.67 -1.90 1.83
C ILE A 12 28.05 -2.25 3.27
N VAL A 13 27.67 -3.44 3.74
CA VAL A 13 28.02 -3.90 5.09
C VAL A 13 29.53 -3.94 5.28
N LEU A 14 30.27 -4.41 4.27
CA LEU A 14 31.73 -4.49 4.32
C LEU A 14 32.39 -3.11 4.38
N ILE A 15 31.85 -2.13 3.64
CA ILE A 15 32.29 -0.72 3.71
C ILE A 15 32.04 -0.14 5.09
N ILE A 16 30.84 -0.34 5.66
CA ILE A 16 30.50 0.16 7.00
C ILE A 16 31.41 -0.46 8.06
N LEU A 17 31.67 -1.76 7.95
CA LEU A 17 32.55 -2.47 8.89
C LEU A 17 33.99 -2.00 8.77
N GLY A 18 34.49 -1.82 7.53
CA GLY A 18 35.81 -1.26 7.28
C GLY A 18 35.97 0.15 7.84
N PHE A 19 34.97 1.00 7.64
CA PHE A 19 34.93 2.34 8.23
C PHE A 19 34.95 2.29 9.75
N ALA A 20 34.15 1.42 10.37
CA ALA A 20 34.12 1.28 11.83
C ALA A 20 35.48 0.84 12.38
N LEU A 21 36.12 -0.16 11.76
CA LEU A 21 37.43 -0.65 12.18
C LEU A 21 38.52 0.43 12.04
N GLN A 22 38.56 1.15 10.91
CA GLN A 22 39.54 2.20 10.69
C GLN A 22 39.42 3.37 11.68
N ASN A 23 38.20 3.67 12.15
CA ASN A 23 37.93 4.79 13.04
C ASN A 23 37.76 4.36 14.52
N THR A 24 38.21 3.16 14.91
CA THR A 24 38.04 2.68 16.30
C THR A 24 38.84 3.48 17.32
N ALA A 25 40.01 4.00 16.94
CA ALA A 25 40.88 4.77 17.84
C ALA A 25 40.48 6.24 17.98
N GLU A 26 39.67 6.75 17.05
CA GLU A 26 39.31 8.17 16.98
C GLU A 26 38.16 8.49 17.95
N GLN A 27 38.34 9.56 18.73
CA GLN A 27 37.38 10.00 19.73
C GLN A 27 36.92 11.42 19.45
N VAL A 28 35.62 11.67 19.59
CA VAL A 28 35.00 12.97 19.35
C VAL A 28 34.09 13.32 20.52
N SER A 29 34.11 14.60 20.90
CA SER A 29 33.10 15.17 21.79
C SER A 29 31.98 15.78 20.95
N VAL A 30 30.74 15.35 21.23
CA VAL A 30 29.54 15.88 20.59
C VAL A 30 28.82 16.77 21.58
N VAL A 31 28.55 18.00 21.17
CA VAL A 31 27.72 18.95 21.91
C VAL A 31 26.30 18.85 21.38
N LEU A 32 25.39 18.26 22.15
CA LEU A 32 23.98 18.15 21.77
C LEU A 32 23.23 19.46 22.02
N ILE A 33 23.49 20.08 23.19
CA ILE A 33 22.94 21.38 23.56
C ILE A 33 24.07 22.18 24.21
N LYS A 34 24.40 23.32 23.61
CA LYS A 34 25.48 24.19 24.02
C LYS A 34 25.33 24.56 25.50
N GLY A 35 26.27 24.12 26.34
CA GLY A 35 26.33 24.43 27.77
C GLY A 35 25.54 23.51 28.73
N GLN A 36 24.86 22.46 28.24
CA GLN A 36 24.13 21.51 29.12
C GLN A 36 24.44 20.04 28.85
N TYR A 37 24.64 19.67 27.59
CA TYR A 37 24.88 18.27 27.21
C TYR A 37 26.09 18.19 26.29
N GLU A 38 27.27 18.23 26.90
CA GLU A 38 28.52 17.85 26.25
C GLU A 38 28.79 16.38 26.57
N THR A 39 28.87 15.57 25.51
CA THR A 39 29.34 14.20 25.68
C THR A 39 30.86 14.22 25.91
N GLY A 40 31.32 13.34 26.79
CA GLY A 40 32.75 13.06 26.93
C GLY A 40 33.34 12.51 25.62
N LEU A 41 34.63 12.19 25.64
CA LEU A 41 35.29 11.58 24.48
C LEU A 41 34.65 10.22 24.16
N LEU A 42 33.90 10.17 23.07
CA LEU A 42 33.24 8.96 22.59
C LEU A 42 33.87 8.52 21.27
N PRO A 43 34.06 7.21 21.05
CA PRO A 43 34.51 6.71 19.76
C PRO A 43 33.53 7.09 18.64
N ILE A 44 34.06 7.52 17.49
CA ILE A 44 33.24 7.98 16.35
C ILE A 44 32.24 6.92 15.90
N TRP A 45 32.67 5.65 15.87
CA TRP A 45 31.84 4.54 15.43
C TRP A 45 30.55 4.39 16.26
N VAL A 46 30.58 4.75 17.56
CA VAL A 46 29.40 4.70 18.44
C VAL A 46 28.38 5.74 18.02
N ILE A 47 28.82 6.97 17.77
CA ILE A 47 27.95 8.08 17.37
C ILE A 47 27.30 7.76 16.01
N VAL A 48 28.10 7.33 15.05
CA VAL A 48 27.61 6.94 13.71
C VAL A 48 26.60 5.80 13.81
N TYR A 49 26.85 4.80 14.65
CA TYR A 49 25.93 3.68 14.85
C TYR A 49 24.60 4.12 15.47
N ILE A 50 24.64 4.99 16.49
CA ILE A 50 23.42 5.54 17.12
C ILE A 50 22.62 6.37 16.11
N SER A 51 23.28 7.23 15.33
CA SER A 51 22.63 8.02 14.28
C SER A 51 21.99 7.12 13.21
N PHE A 52 22.69 6.06 12.80
CA PHE A 52 22.14 5.08 11.86
C PHE A 52 20.92 4.36 12.44
N ALA A 53 21.00 3.90 13.70
CA ALA A 53 19.90 3.22 14.38
C ALA A 53 18.66 4.12 14.49
N LEU A 54 18.85 5.40 14.84
CA LEU A 54 17.76 6.39 14.86
C LEU A 54 17.14 6.58 13.47
N GLY A 55 17.96 6.65 12.43
CA GLY A 55 17.49 6.70 11.05
C GLY A 55 16.64 5.49 10.65
N VAL A 56 17.06 4.27 11.04
CA VAL A 56 16.30 3.03 10.79
C VAL A 56 14.97 3.03 11.54
N ILE A 57 14.98 3.43 12.82
CA ILE A 57 13.74 3.53 13.62
C ILE A 57 12.79 4.55 12.99
N PHE A 58 13.28 5.72 12.61
CA PHE A 58 12.49 6.74 11.95
C PHE A 58 11.90 6.24 10.62
N TRP A 59 12.71 5.57 9.81
CA TRP A 59 12.26 4.97 8.56
C TRP A 59 11.19 3.91 8.77
N LEU A 60 11.33 3.05 9.79
CA LEU A 60 10.32 2.06 10.15
C LEU A 60 8.99 2.72 10.52
N VAL A 61 9.04 3.75 11.37
CA VAL A 61 7.84 4.52 11.76
C VAL A 61 7.17 5.12 10.52
N MET A 62 7.93 5.75 9.64
CA MET A 62 7.41 6.28 8.37
C MET A 62 6.81 5.20 7.47
N SER A 63 7.47 4.04 7.36
CA SER A 63 6.99 2.92 6.58
C SER A 63 5.65 2.39 7.10
N ILE A 64 5.45 2.35 8.41
CA ILE A 64 4.18 1.94 9.02
C ILE A 64 3.05 2.88 8.59
N PHE A 65 3.26 4.20 8.69
CA PHE A 65 2.27 5.18 8.24
C PHE A 65 1.96 5.05 6.74
N GLN A 66 2.98 4.82 5.92
CA GLN A 66 2.82 4.61 4.49
C GLN A 66 1.95 3.38 4.17
N VAL A 67 2.16 2.26 4.88
CA VAL A 67 1.36 1.04 4.71
C VAL A 67 -0.10 1.28 5.08
N PHE A 68 -0.37 2.01 6.17
CA PHE A 68 -1.75 2.36 6.54
C PHE A 68 -2.41 3.25 5.50
N ALA A 69 -1.72 4.28 5.01
CA ALA A 69 -2.21 5.17 3.96
C ALA A 69 -2.54 4.37 2.69
N LEU A 70 -1.63 3.50 2.25
CA LEU A 70 -1.80 2.68 1.07
C LEU A 70 -2.98 1.70 1.20
N LYS A 71 -3.14 1.05 2.36
CA LYS A 71 -4.29 0.17 2.62
C LYS A 71 -5.62 0.92 2.56
N SER A 72 -5.65 2.16 3.03
CA SER A 72 -6.84 3.01 2.95
C SER A 72 -7.18 3.38 1.50
N GLU A 73 -6.15 3.66 0.69
CA GLU A 73 -6.30 4.00 -0.72
C GLU A 73 -6.79 2.81 -1.54
N VAL A 74 -6.23 1.62 -1.31
CA VAL A 74 -6.68 0.36 -1.92
C VAL A 74 -8.15 0.10 -1.61
N ARG A 75 -8.56 0.27 -0.34
CA ARG A 75 -9.98 0.12 0.03
C ARG A 75 -10.88 1.12 -0.70
N LYS A 76 -10.47 2.39 -0.76
CA LYS A 76 -11.21 3.43 -1.51
C LYS A 76 -11.27 3.13 -3.01
N ALA A 77 -10.20 2.57 -3.58
CA ALA A 77 -10.15 2.16 -4.98
C ALA A 77 -11.15 1.03 -5.26
N HIS A 78 -11.19 -0.01 -4.41
CA HIS A 78 -12.18 -1.09 -4.52
C HIS A 78 -13.62 -0.61 -4.43
N VAL A 79 -13.95 0.20 -3.41
CA VAL A 79 -15.32 0.73 -3.24
C VAL A 79 -15.76 1.55 -4.46
N ARG A 80 -14.86 2.37 -5.03
CA ARG A 80 -15.15 3.12 -6.26
C ARG A 80 -15.39 2.18 -7.44
N ASN A 81 -14.56 1.16 -7.60
CA ASN A 81 -14.73 0.18 -8.67
C ASN A 81 -16.08 -0.54 -8.57
N ASP A 82 -16.44 -1.02 -7.38
CA ASP A 82 -17.71 -1.72 -7.16
C ASP A 82 -18.93 -0.82 -7.41
N LYS A 83 -18.84 0.46 -7.01
CA LYS A 83 -19.90 1.44 -7.29
C LYS A 83 -20.07 1.66 -8.79
N LEU A 84 -18.98 1.88 -9.52
CA LEU A 84 -19.01 2.07 -10.98
C LEU A 84 -19.56 0.83 -11.70
N ARG A 85 -19.22 -0.38 -11.24
CA ARG A 85 -19.76 -1.63 -11.80
C ARG A 85 -21.27 -1.74 -11.59
N LYS A 86 -21.77 -1.38 -10.39
CA LYS A 86 -23.22 -1.35 -10.11
C LYS A 86 -23.95 -0.31 -10.95
N GLU A 87 -23.36 0.86 -11.15
CA GLU A 87 -23.94 1.90 -12.01
C GLU A 87 -24.03 1.42 -13.47
N LEU A 88 -23.00 0.75 -13.97
CA LEU A 88 -23.00 0.18 -15.31
C LEU A 88 -24.05 -0.94 -15.46
N ASP A 89 -24.16 -1.83 -14.48
CA ASP A 89 -25.17 -2.90 -14.48
C ASP A 89 -26.60 -2.32 -14.41
N ASN A 90 -26.83 -1.29 -13.60
CA ASN A 90 -28.13 -0.61 -13.52
C ASN A 90 -28.49 0.05 -14.86
N LEU A 91 -27.55 0.76 -15.50
CA LEU A 91 -27.77 1.36 -16.80
C LEU A 91 -28.09 0.29 -17.86
N ARG A 92 -27.41 -0.86 -17.81
CA ARG A 92 -27.71 -1.99 -18.69
C ARG A 92 -29.11 -2.56 -18.46
N ASN A 93 -29.55 -2.64 -17.20
CA ASN A 93 -30.87 -3.19 -16.87
C ASN A 93 -32.01 -2.21 -17.23
N LEU A 94 -31.80 -0.91 -17.06
CA LEU A 94 -32.74 0.14 -17.48
C LEU A 94 -33.03 0.11 -19.00
N SER A 95 -32.05 -0.23 -19.82
CA SER A 95 -32.26 -0.39 -21.27
C SER A 95 -33.02 -1.67 -21.66
N VAL A 96 -33.11 -2.67 -20.79
CA VAL A 96 -33.78 -3.96 -21.08
C VAL A 96 -35.26 -3.90 -20.68
N ASP A 97 -35.58 -3.25 -19.56
CA ASP A 97 -36.96 -3.16 -19.07
C ASP A 97 -37.87 -2.29 -19.96
N SER A 98 -37.31 -1.32 -20.71
CA SER A 98 -38.06 -0.49 -21.66
C SER A 98 -38.56 -1.24 -22.91
N ASP A 99 -37.99 -2.41 -23.21
CA ASP A 99 -38.33 -3.19 -24.41
C ASP A 99 -39.37 -4.29 -24.15
N ILE A 100 -39.71 -4.57 -22.88
CA ILE A 100 -40.57 -5.71 -22.49
C ILE A 100 -42.07 -5.32 -22.39
N GLU A 101 -42.43 -4.04 -22.47
CA GLU A 101 -43.83 -3.57 -22.27
C GLU A 101 -44.75 -3.67 -23.52
N LEU A 102 -44.46 -4.53 -24.50
CA LEU A 102 -45.23 -4.57 -25.77
C LEU A 102 -45.64 -5.96 -26.26
N LEU A 103 -46.14 -6.84 -25.40
CA LEU A 103 -46.98 -7.96 -25.88
C LEU A 103 -48.27 -8.09 -25.08
N PRO A 104 -49.42 -7.60 -25.60
CA PRO A 104 -50.72 -7.94 -25.02
C PRO A 104 -50.91 -9.46 -25.08
N ALA A 105 -51.35 -10.04 -23.97
CA ALA A 105 -51.64 -11.47 -23.86
C ALA A 105 -52.55 -11.92 -25.03
N PRO A 106 -52.25 -13.05 -25.71
CA PRO A 106 -53.09 -13.56 -26.78
C PRO A 106 -54.52 -13.75 -26.27
N LYS A 107 -55.49 -13.03 -26.84
CA LYS A 107 -56.90 -13.24 -26.54
C LYS A 107 -57.26 -14.67 -26.97
N ALA A 108 -57.56 -15.52 -26.00
CA ALA A 108 -58.10 -16.85 -26.25
C ALA A 108 -59.40 -16.71 -27.06
N LYS A 109 -59.42 -17.30 -28.26
CA LYS A 109 -60.59 -17.40 -29.11
C LYS A 109 -61.58 -18.38 -28.45
N PRO A 110 -62.87 -18.02 -28.30
CA PRO A 110 -63.86 -18.96 -27.81
C PRO A 110 -64.26 -19.88 -28.96
N ASP A 111 -63.70 -21.09 -29.01
CA ASP A 111 -64.18 -22.11 -29.93
C ASP A 111 -65.45 -22.74 -29.34
N THR A 112 -66.55 -22.20 -29.85
CA THR A 112 -67.86 -22.80 -30.11
C THR A 112 -68.02 -24.28 -29.75
N LEU A 113 -69.00 -24.52 -28.87
CA LEU A 113 -69.74 -25.76 -28.76
C LEU A 113 -70.28 -26.18 -30.14
N THR A 114 -69.78 -27.28 -30.70
CA THR A 114 -70.53 -28.08 -31.67
C THR A 114 -70.55 -29.52 -31.19
N SER A 115 -71.68 -29.83 -30.53
CA SER A 115 -72.30 -31.14 -30.51
C SER A 115 -72.32 -31.72 -31.93
N GLU A 116 -71.69 -32.88 -32.14
CA GLU A 116 -72.09 -33.79 -33.20
C GLU A 116 -71.83 -35.25 -32.78
N ASN A 117 -72.96 -35.95 -32.59
CA ASN A 117 -73.28 -37.39 -32.64
C ASN A 117 -72.33 -38.42 -32.00
#